data_AF-A0A964A532-F1
#
_entry.id   AF-A0A964A532-F1
#
_cell.length_a   1.000
_cell.length_b   1.000
_cell.length_c   1.000
_cell.angle_alpha   90.00
_cell.angle_beta   90.00
_cell.angle_gamma   90.00
#
_symmetry.space_group_name_H-M   'P 1'
#
loop_
_entity.id
_entity.type
_entity.pdbx_description
1 polymer ?
#
loop_
_entity_poly.entity_id
_entity_poly.type
_entity_poly.pdbx_seq_one_letter_code
_entity_poly.pdbx_strand_id
1 'polypeptide(L)'
;MPLTPAQAANINKVKEMLDLAKTTCPNIPRLNELSNKLNSNIQNGKLHFDTQKVQSADPSAPAYTENKDNIYIREDLSPNQFDPANPGDVGNLVNLAATLIHEMFHQLGSAHPTTYCETANFLAALINCFKQNKNAIKSHYQWEQDSLYDLYISQLEIQEQGERSECGSTNNSGGGGGGW
;
A
#
# COMPACT_ATOMS: atom_id res chain seq x y z
N MET A 1 -16.24 7.67 -10.90
CA MET A 1 -17.45 7.19 -10.20
C MET A 1 -17.29 7.52 -8.72
N PRO A 2 -18.35 7.87 -7.98
CA PRO A 2 -18.25 8.05 -6.53
C PRO A 2 -17.83 6.74 -5.86
N LEU A 3 -17.02 6.83 -4.79
CA LEU A 3 -16.62 5.68 -3.98
C LEU A 3 -17.85 4.99 -3.40
N THR A 4 -17.87 3.66 -3.40
CA THR A 4 -18.88 2.91 -2.65
C THR A 4 -18.66 3.13 -1.14
N PRO A 5 -19.70 2.97 -0.30
CA PRO A 5 -19.55 3.09 1.15
C PRO A 5 -18.44 2.21 1.74
N ALA A 6 -18.24 1.01 1.16
CA ALA A 6 -17.18 0.11 1.59
C ALA A 6 -15.78 0.57 1.14
N GLN A 7 -15.64 1.08 -0.09
CA GLN A 7 -14.38 1.69 -0.53
C GLN A 7 -14.01 2.89 0.34
N ALA A 8 -14.98 3.74 0.69
CA ALA A 8 -14.78 4.87 1.59
C ALA A 8 -14.37 4.42 3.01
N ALA A 9 -14.98 3.35 3.54
CA ALA A 9 -14.60 2.77 4.83
C ALA A 9 -13.15 2.25 4.82
N ASN A 10 -12.75 1.52 3.78
CA ASN A 10 -11.40 1.00 3.64
C ASN A 10 -10.35 2.12 3.50
N ILE A 11 -10.64 3.16 2.73
CA ILE A 11 -9.78 4.35 2.63
C ILE A 11 -9.64 5.05 3.98
N ASN A 12 -10.72 5.20 4.74
CA ASN A 12 -10.66 5.76 6.08
C ASN A 12 -9.78 4.92 7.00
N LYS A 13 -9.77 3.58 6.87
CA LYS A 13 -8.87 2.71 7.63
C LYS A 13 -7.41 2.87 7.24
N VAL A 14 -7.10 3.03 5.96
CA VAL A 14 -5.73 3.35 5.53
C VAL A 14 -5.29 4.72 6.08
N LYS A 15 -6.20 5.70 6.09
CA LYS A 15 -5.94 7.00 6.72
C LYS A 15 -5.70 6.88 8.22
N GLU A 16 -6.52 6.13 8.94
CA GLU A 16 -6.31 5.83 10.37
C GLU A 16 -4.95 5.18 10.60
N MET A 17 -4.54 4.21 9.75
CA MET A 17 -3.23 3.57 9.83
C MET A 17 -2.08 4.57 9.63
N LEU A 18 -2.19 5.46 8.63
CA LEU A 18 -1.18 6.50 8.40
C LEU A 18 -1.12 7.52 9.54
N ASP A 19 -2.26 7.91 10.11
CA ASP A 19 -2.31 8.82 11.26
C ASP A 19 -1.78 8.15 12.54
N LEU A 20 -2.09 6.87 12.75
CA LEU A 20 -1.48 6.07 13.83
C LEU A 20 0.03 5.99 13.65
N ALA A 21 0.51 5.71 12.44
CA ALA A 21 1.93 5.73 12.14
C ALA A 21 2.55 7.11 12.40
N LYS A 22 1.84 8.22 12.15
CA LYS A 22 2.40 9.56 12.43
C LYS A 22 2.60 9.79 13.92
N THR A 23 1.68 9.29 14.73
CA THR A 23 1.75 9.45 16.20
C THR A 23 2.75 8.48 16.84
N THR A 24 2.85 7.26 16.35
CA THR A 24 3.69 6.19 16.93
C THR A 24 5.08 6.09 16.29
N CYS A 25 5.22 6.60 15.06
CA CYS A 25 6.41 6.49 14.22
C CYS A 25 6.85 7.85 13.64
N PRO A 26 7.17 8.85 14.49
CA PRO A 26 7.44 10.22 14.04
C PRO A 26 8.66 10.35 13.13
N ASN A 27 9.56 9.35 13.14
CA ASN A 27 10.80 9.34 12.37
C ASN A 27 10.69 8.65 11.01
N ILE A 28 9.50 8.18 10.61
CA ILE A 28 9.33 7.59 9.27
C ILE A 28 9.31 8.73 8.23
N PRO A 29 10.28 8.74 7.29
CA PRO A 29 10.34 9.78 6.27
C PRO A 29 9.12 9.70 5.34
N ARG A 30 8.70 10.85 4.81
CA ARG A 30 7.62 10.99 3.81
C ARG A 30 6.23 10.56 4.28
N LEU A 31 6.06 10.18 5.55
CA LEU A 31 4.75 9.81 6.11
C LEU A 31 3.73 10.96 6.05
N ASN A 32 4.19 12.19 6.29
CA ASN A 32 3.37 13.39 6.12
C ASN A 32 3.04 13.67 4.64
N GLU A 33 3.98 13.44 3.73
CA GLU A 33 3.76 13.60 2.29
C GLU A 33 2.70 12.61 1.79
N LEU A 34 2.80 11.32 2.18
CA LEU A 34 1.82 10.28 1.83
C LEU A 34 0.45 10.59 2.44
N SER A 35 0.38 10.98 3.71
CA SER A 35 -0.89 11.37 4.36
C SER A 35 -1.55 12.55 3.64
N ASN A 36 -0.78 13.57 3.27
CA ASN A 36 -1.28 14.72 2.52
C ASN A 36 -1.71 14.34 1.10
N LYS A 37 -0.94 13.47 0.42
CA LYS A 37 -1.25 12.98 -0.92
C LYS A 37 -2.52 12.15 -0.93
N LEU A 38 -2.71 11.25 0.03
CA LEU A 38 -3.95 10.49 0.20
C LEU A 38 -5.15 11.42 0.39
N ASN A 39 -5.06 12.39 1.31
CA ASN A 39 -6.14 13.36 1.55
C ASN A 39 -6.45 14.19 0.30
N SER A 40 -5.43 14.65 -0.43
CA SER A 40 -5.60 15.37 -1.70
C SER A 40 -6.30 14.50 -2.75
N ASN A 41 -5.92 13.23 -2.86
CA ASN A 41 -6.52 12.32 -3.85
C ASN A 41 -7.98 11.97 -3.49
N ILE A 42 -8.32 11.87 -2.20
CA ILE A 42 -9.71 11.75 -1.73
C ILE A 42 -10.51 13.00 -2.09
N GLN A 43 -10.02 14.19 -1.72
CA GLN A 43 -10.72 15.47 -1.93
C GLN A 43 -10.96 15.77 -3.41
N ASN A 44 -10.00 15.42 -4.27
CA ASN A 44 -10.08 15.67 -5.70
C ASN A 44 -10.78 14.54 -6.47
N GLY A 45 -11.27 13.49 -5.81
CA GLY A 45 -11.92 12.35 -6.46
C GLY A 45 -11.00 11.56 -7.39
N LYS A 46 -9.69 11.58 -7.11
CA LYS A 46 -8.61 10.96 -7.89
C LYS A 46 -8.36 9.49 -7.52
N LEU A 47 -9.11 8.94 -6.56
CA LEU A 47 -9.07 7.52 -6.20
C LEU A 47 -10.08 6.74 -7.04
N HIS A 48 -9.58 5.86 -7.89
CA HIS A 48 -10.37 4.98 -8.73
C HIS A 48 -10.11 3.53 -8.33
N PHE A 49 -11.16 2.79 -8.01
CA PHE A 49 -11.07 1.34 -7.87
C PHE A 49 -11.46 0.72 -9.21
N ASP A 50 -10.54 -0.01 -9.82
CA ASP A 50 -10.77 -0.71 -11.07
C ASP A 50 -11.05 -2.19 -10.81
N THR A 51 -12.20 -2.64 -11.29
CA THR A 51 -12.67 -4.02 -11.21
C THR A 51 -11.96 -4.91 -12.25
N GLN A 52 -11.26 -4.31 -13.20
CA GLN A 52 -10.55 -5.05 -14.22
C GLN A 52 -9.29 -5.70 -13.63
N LYS A 53 -9.31 -7.04 -13.56
CA LYS A 53 -8.09 -7.85 -13.65
C LYS A 53 -7.22 -7.19 -14.71
N VAL A 54 -6.03 -6.72 -14.35
CA VAL A 54 -5.00 -6.48 -15.35
C VAL A 54 -4.72 -7.84 -15.96
N GLN A 55 -5.43 -8.10 -17.05
CA GLN A 55 -5.28 -9.29 -17.85
C GLN A 55 -3.85 -9.20 -18.39
N SER A 56 -3.08 -10.23 -18.05
CA SER A 56 -1.76 -10.56 -18.59
C SER A 56 -1.42 -9.78 -19.86
N ALA A 57 -0.38 -8.94 -19.80
CA ALA A 57 0.43 -8.43 -20.91
C ALA A 57 -0.12 -8.66 -22.34
N ASP A 58 -1.30 -8.12 -22.65
CA ASP A 58 -1.80 -8.06 -24.01
C ASP A 58 -1.38 -6.69 -24.57
N PRO A 59 -0.40 -6.64 -25.51
CA PRO A 59 0.05 -5.40 -26.12
C PRO A 59 -1.04 -4.71 -26.98
N SER A 60 -2.21 -5.34 -27.14
CA SER A 60 -3.37 -4.83 -27.86
C SER A 60 -4.43 -4.20 -26.95
N ALA A 61 -4.32 -4.37 -25.64
CA ALA A 61 -5.20 -3.69 -24.69
C ALA A 61 -4.97 -2.18 -24.82
N PRO A 62 -6.03 -1.33 -24.81
CA PRO A 62 -5.85 0.10 -24.83
C PRO A 62 -4.91 0.45 -23.68
N ALA A 63 -3.75 1.02 -24.01
CA ALA A 63 -2.85 1.53 -23.01
C ALA A 63 -3.70 2.38 -22.06
N TYR A 64 -3.74 2.02 -20.78
CA TYR A 64 -4.16 2.97 -19.78
C TYR A 64 -3.26 4.17 -20.04
N THR A 65 -3.79 5.23 -20.65
CA THR A 65 -3.12 6.52 -20.65
C THR A 65 -2.95 6.81 -19.19
N GLU A 66 -1.72 6.58 -18.71
CA GLU A 66 -1.28 6.67 -17.34
C GLU A 66 -1.47 8.11 -16.93
N ASN A 67 -2.71 8.43 -16.56
CA ASN A 67 -3.04 9.73 -16.05
C ASN A 67 -2.43 9.74 -14.66
N LYS A 68 -1.22 10.29 -14.55
CA LYS A 68 -0.43 10.42 -13.30
C LYS A 68 -1.20 11.11 -12.17
N ASP A 69 -2.35 11.68 -12.48
CA ASP A 69 -3.25 12.29 -11.53
C ASP A 69 -4.22 11.31 -10.85
N ASN A 70 -4.43 10.11 -11.38
CA ASN A 70 -5.40 9.14 -10.84
C ASN A 70 -4.70 7.94 -10.22
N ILE A 71 -5.14 7.53 -9.03
CA ILE A 71 -4.72 6.27 -8.39
C ILE A 71 -5.70 5.19 -8.80
N TYR A 72 -5.21 4.12 -9.41
CA TYR A 72 -6.02 2.95 -9.76
C TYR A 72 -5.73 1.80 -8.78
N ILE A 73 -6.77 1.31 -8.11
CA ILE A 73 -6.68 0.25 -7.10
C ILE A 73 -7.45 -0.94 -7.63
N ARG A 74 -6.84 -2.13 -7.71
CA ARG A 74 -7.56 -3.33 -8.12
C ARG A 74 -8.64 -3.68 -7.09
N GLU A 75 -9.83 -4.03 -7.59
CA GLU A 75 -11.00 -4.40 -6.79
C GLU A 75 -10.95 -5.86 -6.28
N ASP A 76 -9.83 -6.56 -6.45
CA ASP A 76 -9.62 -7.86 -5.78
C ASP A 76 -9.59 -7.74 -4.25
N LEU A 77 -9.42 -6.51 -3.75
CA LEU A 77 -9.68 -6.11 -2.38
C LEU A 77 -11.19 -6.05 -2.12
N SER A 78 -11.76 -7.20 -1.76
CA SER A 78 -13.18 -7.33 -1.47
C SER A 78 -13.66 -6.25 -0.48
N PRO A 79 -14.76 -5.53 -0.79
CA PRO A 79 -15.35 -4.51 0.06
C PRO A 79 -16.07 -5.15 1.27
N ASN A 80 -15.31 -5.73 2.20
CA ASN A 80 -15.85 -6.12 3.49
C ASN A 80 -15.57 -5.02 4.51
N GLN A 81 -16.53 -4.80 5.42
CA GLN A 81 -16.32 -3.95 6.58
C GLN A 81 -15.13 -4.52 7.35
N PHE A 82 -14.03 -3.76 7.42
CA PHE A 82 -12.85 -4.18 8.15
C PHE A 82 -13.22 -4.50 9.61
N ASP A 83 -13.19 -5.78 9.96
CA ASP A 83 -13.21 -6.24 11.33
C ASP A 83 -11.77 -6.50 11.80
N PRO A 84 -11.22 -5.70 12.73
CA PRO A 84 -9.87 -5.92 13.25
C PRO A 84 -9.72 -7.27 13.97
N ALA A 85 -10.82 -7.95 14.32
CA ALA A 85 -10.83 -9.31 14.87
C ALA A 85 -10.80 -10.41 13.78
N ASN A 86 -10.95 -10.05 12.50
CA ASN A 86 -10.95 -10.98 11.38
C ASN A 86 -9.60 -10.99 10.65
N PRO A 87 -8.85 -12.13 10.68
CA PRO A 87 -7.60 -12.31 9.95
C PRO A 87 -7.64 -11.94 8.46
N GLY A 88 -8.76 -12.22 7.78
CA GLY A 88 -8.90 -11.92 6.35
C GLY A 88 -8.98 -10.43 6.06
N ASP A 89 -9.64 -9.67 6.94
CA ASP A 89 -9.80 -8.23 6.79
C ASP A 89 -8.50 -7.48 7.10
N VAL A 90 -7.68 -8.01 8.01
CA VAL A 90 -6.30 -7.54 8.28
C VAL A 90 -5.43 -7.65 7.03
N GLY A 91 -5.47 -8.78 6.32
CA GLY A 91 -4.73 -8.97 5.07
C GLY A 91 -5.19 -8.01 3.96
N ASN A 92 -6.50 -7.85 3.79
CA ASN A 92 -7.06 -6.92 2.80
C ASN A 92 -6.67 -5.47 3.08
N LEU A 93 -6.70 -5.03 4.34
CA LEU A 93 -6.29 -3.67 4.70
C LEU A 93 -4.80 -3.41 4.42
N VAL A 94 -3.93 -4.37 4.76
CA VAL A 94 -2.49 -4.27 4.51
C VAL A 94 -2.20 -4.17 3.01
N ASN A 95 -2.83 -5.04 2.21
CA ASN A 95 -2.65 -5.03 0.76
C ASN A 95 -3.15 -3.72 0.13
N LEU A 96 -4.31 -3.23 0.57
CA LEU A 96 -4.82 -1.91 0.14
C LEU A 96 -3.86 -0.78 0.51
N ALA A 97 -3.39 -0.76 1.76
CA ALA A 97 -2.50 0.28 2.24
C ALA A 97 -1.19 0.31 1.44
N ALA A 98 -0.58 -0.84 1.20
CA ALA A 98 0.64 -0.94 0.42
C ALA A 98 0.44 -0.54 -1.04
N THR A 99 -0.66 -0.96 -1.67
CA THR A 99 -1.00 -0.55 -3.04
C THR A 99 -1.15 0.97 -3.14
N LEU A 100 -1.84 1.58 -2.17
CA LEU A 100 -1.98 3.05 -2.11
C LEU A 100 -0.63 3.73 -1.90
N ILE A 101 0.23 3.20 -1.01
CA ILE A 101 1.56 3.75 -0.75
C ILE A 101 2.42 3.67 -2.02
N HIS A 102 2.43 2.53 -2.70
CA HIS A 102 3.17 2.32 -3.95
C HIS A 102 2.78 3.37 -4.99
N GLU A 103 1.47 3.51 -5.26
CA GLU A 103 1.00 4.47 -6.26
C GLU A 103 1.27 5.92 -5.83
N MET A 104 1.17 6.24 -4.55
CA MET A 104 1.54 7.57 -4.06
C MET A 104 3.03 7.87 -4.26
N PHE A 105 3.93 6.90 -4.03
CA PHE A 105 5.35 7.07 -4.34
C PHE A 105 5.58 7.27 -5.84
N HIS A 106 4.89 6.51 -6.68
CA HIS A 106 4.93 6.69 -8.13
C HIS A 106 4.55 8.12 -8.53
N GLN A 107 3.45 8.65 -7.98
CA GLN A 107 3.00 10.02 -8.23
C GLN A 107 3.89 11.11 -7.62
N LEU A 108 4.72 10.79 -6.63
CA LEU A 108 5.70 11.72 -6.06
C LEU A 108 6.94 11.88 -6.96
N GLY A 109 6.97 11.23 -8.13
CA GLY A 109 7.99 11.42 -9.15
C GLY A 109 9.11 10.39 -9.12
N SER A 110 8.94 9.31 -8.35
CA SER A 110 9.86 8.19 -8.31
C SER A 110 9.72 7.38 -9.62
N ALA A 111 10.83 7.13 -10.31
CA ALA A 111 10.83 6.22 -11.47
C ALA A 111 10.41 4.81 -11.04
N HIS A 112 9.79 4.04 -11.95
CA HIS A 112 9.15 2.75 -11.64
C HIS A 112 10.01 1.79 -10.78
N PRO A 113 11.32 1.58 -11.04
CA PRO A 113 12.17 0.73 -10.19
C PRO A 113 12.40 1.33 -8.79
N THR A 114 12.59 2.65 -8.72
CA THR A 114 12.81 3.36 -7.45
C THR A 114 11.55 3.36 -6.58
N THR A 115 10.36 3.31 -7.18
CA THR A 115 9.08 3.24 -6.46
C THR A 115 8.95 1.95 -5.66
N TYR A 116 9.28 0.79 -6.25
CA TYR A 116 9.30 -0.50 -5.52
C TYR A 116 10.30 -0.47 -4.37
N CYS A 117 11.51 0.05 -4.62
CA CYS A 117 12.54 0.16 -3.58
C CYS A 117 12.12 1.10 -2.45
N GLU A 118 11.54 2.25 -2.77
CA GLU A 118 11.06 3.22 -1.80
C GLU A 118 9.88 2.69 -0.99
N THR A 119 8.94 1.99 -1.63
CA THR A 119 7.80 1.36 -0.97
C THR A 119 8.26 0.27 0.00
N ALA A 120 9.14 -0.63 -0.43
CA ALA A 120 9.72 -1.64 0.46
C ALA A 120 10.50 -1.00 1.63
N ASN A 121 11.31 0.03 1.39
CA ASN A 121 12.03 0.73 2.47
C ASN A 121 11.05 1.39 3.46
N PHE A 122 9.96 1.98 2.96
CA PHE A 122 8.92 2.55 3.79
C PHE A 122 8.20 1.48 4.62
N LEU A 123 7.80 0.37 4.00
CA LEU A 123 7.15 -0.76 4.69
C LEU A 123 8.08 -1.35 5.75
N ALA A 124 9.37 -1.53 5.47
CA ALA A 124 10.36 -2.00 6.44
C ALA A 124 10.47 -1.05 7.65
N ALA A 125 10.51 0.26 7.41
CA ALA A 125 10.53 1.27 8.48
C ALA A 125 9.23 1.23 9.31
N LEU A 126 8.09 1.06 8.65
CA LEU A 126 6.78 0.94 9.29
C LEU A 126 6.68 -0.31 10.16
N ILE A 127 7.07 -1.48 9.64
CA ILE A 127 7.12 -2.75 10.36
C ILE A 127 7.98 -2.65 11.61
N ASN A 128 9.20 -2.12 11.46
CA ASN A 128 10.13 -1.96 12.59
C ASN A 128 9.55 -1.03 13.66
N CYS A 129 8.98 0.09 13.26
CA CYS A 129 8.33 0.98 14.20
C CYS A 129 7.13 0.32 14.89
N PHE A 130 6.30 -0.40 14.14
CA PHE A 130 5.14 -1.05 14.72
C PHE A 130 5.55 -2.10 15.75
N LYS A 131 6.57 -2.92 15.45
CA LYS A 131 7.19 -3.85 16.42
C LYS A 131 7.63 -3.16 17.70
N GLN A 132 8.25 -1.98 17.61
CA GLN A 132 8.68 -1.20 18.78
C GLN A 132 7.50 -0.62 19.58
N ASN A 133 6.38 -0.36 18.92
CA ASN A 133 5.17 0.23 19.49
C ASN A 133 4.02 -0.78 19.65
N LYS A 134 4.33 -2.09 19.74
CA LYS A 134 3.34 -3.19 19.75
C LYS A 134 2.15 -2.92 20.68
N ASN A 135 2.41 -2.54 21.92
CA ASN A 135 1.34 -2.32 22.91
C ASN A 135 0.44 -1.14 22.59
N ALA A 136 0.99 -0.04 22.07
CA ALA A 136 0.22 1.13 21.67
C ALA A 136 -0.70 0.80 20.48
N ILE A 137 -0.18 0.05 19.51
CA ILE A 137 -0.92 -0.38 18.32
C ILE A 137 -2.01 -1.38 18.67
N LYS A 138 -1.69 -2.38 19.51
CA LYS A 138 -2.68 -3.33 20.04
C LYS A 138 -3.82 -2.61 20.76
N SER A 139 -3.48 -1.62 21.60
CA SER A 139 -4.49 -0.83 22.31
C SER A 139 -5.36 -0.01 21.36
N HIS A 140 -4.79 0.53 20.28
CA HIS A 140 -5.52 1.31 19.29
C HIS A 140 -6.53 0.47 18.52
N TYR A 141 -6.11 -0.69 18.01
CA TYR A 141 -6.98 -1.62 17.27
C TYR A 141 -7.80 -2.56 18.17
N GLN A 142 -7.69 -2.38 19.50
CA GLN A 142 -8.35 -3.24 20.49
C GLN A 142 -8.04 -4.73 20.29
N TRP A 143 -6.81 -5.04 19.87
CA TRP A 143 -6.36 -6.42 19.68
C TRP A 143 -6.12 -7.08 21.03
N GLU A 144 -7.09 -7.88 21.44
CA GLU A 144 -7.01 -8.70 22.65
C GLU A 144 -5.99 -9.85 22.50
N GLN A 145 -5.81 -10.36 21.27
CA GLN A 145 -4.91 -11.47 20.97
C GLN A 145 -3.62 -11.00 20.31
N ASP A 146 -2.47 -11.52 20.78
CA ASP A 146 -1.17 -11.30 20.12
C ASP A 146 -1.13 -11.86 18.70
N SER A 147 -1.89 -12.92 18.42
CA SER A 147 -1.98 -13.56 17.10
C SER A 147 -2.45 -12.61 15.99
N LEU A 148 -3.36 -11.69 16.27
CA LEU A 148 -3.85 -10.72 15.28
C LEU A 148 -2.80 -9.65 14.97
N TYR A 149 -2.10 -9.18 15.99
CA TYR A 149 -0.97 -8.26 15.82
C TYR A 149 0.17 -8.93 15.04
N ASP A 150 0.52 -10.16 15.41
CA ASP A 150 1.61 -10.90 14.76
C ASP A 150 1.23 -11.21 13.30
N LEU A 151 -0.03 -11.57 13.02
CA LEU A 151 -0.54 -11.73 11.65
C LEU A 151 -0.45 -10.42 10.85
N TYR A 152 -0.85 -9.29 11.43
CA TYR A 152 -0.77 -7.99 10.77
C TYR A 152 0.67 -7.64 10.37
N ILE A 153 1.61 -7.86 11.29
CA ILE A 153 3.04 -7.69 11.01
C ILE A 153 3.51 -8.65 9.92
N SER A 154 3.14 -9.92 9.97
CA SER A 154 3.52 -10.90 8.94
C SER A 154 2.98 -10.54 7.55
N GLN A 155 1.75 -10.01 7.46
CA GLN A 155 1.20 -9.54 6.18
C GLN A 155 1.97 -8.33 5.64
N LEU A 156 2.36 -7.39 6.51
CA LEU A 156 3.21 -6.26 6.12
C LEU A 156 4.59 -6.74 5.62
N GLU A 157 5.18 -7.74 6.29
CA GLU A 157 6.46 -8.35 5.89
C GLU A 157 6.38 -9.07 4.54
N ILE A 158 5.31 -9.82 4.28
CA ILE A 158 5.08 -10.46 2.97
C ILE A 158 5.02 -9.40 1.87
N GLN A 159 4.29 -8.32 2.11
CA GLN A 159 4.18 -7.24 1.15
C GLN A 159 5.50 -6.49 0.93
N GLU A 160 6.24 -6.20 2.01
CA GLU A 160 7.58 -5.62 1.92
C GLU A 160 8.52 -6.49 1.07
N GLN A 161 8.51 -7.80 1.28
CA GLN A 161 9.32 -8.74 0.49
C GLN A 161 8.90 -8.79 -0.98
N GLY A 162 7.61 -8.68 -1.27
CA GLY A 162 7.09 -8.56 -2.63
C GLY A 162 7.66 -7.33 -3.34
N GLU A 163 7.52 -6.16 -2.72
CA GLU A 163 8.06 -4.89 -3.23
C GLU A 163 9.60 -4.92 -3.35
N ARG A 164 10.29 -5.56 -2.39
CA ARG A 164 11.75 -5.73 -2.39
C ARG A 164 12.21 -6.63 -3.54
N SER A 165 11.46 -7.69 -3.85
CA SER A 165 11.78 -8.60 -4.94
C SER A 165 11.68 -7.89 -6.30
N GLU A 166 10.65 -7.08 -6.49
CA GLU A 166 10.48 -6.27 -7.71
C GLU A 166 11.56 -5.18 -7.85
N CYS A 167 11.96 -4.56 -6.74
CA CYS A 167 13.13 -3.67 -6.68
C CYS A 167 14.44 -4.37 -7.14
N GLY A 168 14.64 -5.64 -6.77
CA GLY A 168 15.81 -6.42 -7.20
C GLY A 168 15.75 -6.90 -8.65
N SER A 169 14.55 -7.26 -9.13
CA SER A 169 14.33 -7.82 -10.48
C SER A 169 14.52 -6.78 -11.60
N THR A 170 14.15 -5.52 -11.32
CA THR A 170 14.31 -4.38 -12.25
C THR A 170 15.76 -3.93 -12.44
N ASN A 171 16.68 -4.27 -11.51
CA ASN A 171 18.12 -4.03 -11.68
C ASN A 171 18.81 -5.08 -12.57
N ASN A 172 18.17 -6.24 -12.80
CA ASN A 172 18.74 -7.33 -13.59
C ASN A 172 18.29 -7.35 -15.05
N SER A 173 17.39 -6.45 -15.46
CA SER A 173 16.88 -6.40 -16.85
C SER A 173 17.76 -5.57 -17.80
N GLY A 174 18.87 -5.00 -17.32
CA GLY A 174 19.74 -4.10 -18.09
C GLY A 174 21.03 -4.69 -18.68
N GLY A 175 21.25 -6.01 -18.61
CA GLY A 175 22.56 -6.61 -18.92
C GLY A 175 22.49 -7.92 -19.69
N GLY A 176 21.77 -7.95 -20.81
CA GLY A 176 21.65 -9.14 -21.67
C GLY A 176 21.91 -8.85 -23.14
N GLY A 177 22.82 -7.92 -23.45
CA GLY A 177 23.26 -7.65 -24.81
C GLY A 177 24.78 -7.64 -24.88
N GLY A 178 25.37 -8.70 -25.42
CA GLY A 178 26.78 -8.69 -25.81
C GLY A 178 27.51 -10.02 -25.64
N GLY A 179 27.54 -10.80 -26.74
CA GLY A 179 28.65 -11.65 -27.18
C GLY A 179 29.08 -12.82 -26.29
N TRP A 180 29.04 -14.04 -26.82
CA TRP A 180 30.18 -14.71 -27.46
C TRP A 180 29.65 -15.70 -28.51
#